data_AF-A0A2P6GEY2-F1
#
_entry.id   AF-A0A2P6GEY2-F1
#
_cell.length_a   1.000
_cell.length_b   1.000
_cell.length_c   1.000
_cell.angle_alpha   90.00
_cell.angle_beta   90.00
_cell.angle_gamma   90.00
#
_symmetry.space_group_name_H-M   'P 1'
#
loop_
_entity.id
_entity.type
_entity.pdbx_description
1 polymer ?
#
loop_
_entity_poly.entity_id
_entity_poly.type
_entity_poly.pdbx_seq_one_letter_code
_entity_poly.pdbx_strand_id
1 'polypeptide(L)' 'MKTVFISNPECNKHINPVGHPEQVLRLKTIISTLNSDSFSNLHKIKAKMGSFQDVLSLHSKDHLDLIIEKSTHL' A
#
# COMPACT_ATOMS: atom_id res chain seq x y z
N MET A 1 6.81 -24.74 -3.17
CA MET A 1 6.20 -23.43 -3.48
C MET A 1 5.94 -22.70 -2.17
N LYS A 2 6.24 -21.39 -2.05
CA LYS A 2 6.02 -20.61 -0.82
C LYS A 2 5.13 -19.41 -1.12
N THR A 3 4.11 -19.19 -0.30
CA THR A 3 3.23 -18.03 -0.43
C THR A 3 3.93 -16.79 0.13
N VAL A 4 4.00 -15.73 -0.68
CA VAL A 4 4.64 -14.47 -0.31
C VAL A 4 3.60 -13.48 0.22
N PHE A 5 3.90 -12.85 1.34
CA PHE A 5 3.13 -11.73 1.89
C PHE A 5 3.92 -10.44 1.73
N ILE A 6 3.44 -9.55 0.87
CA ILE A 6 4.11 -8.28 0.54
C ILE A 6 3.38 -7.14 1.27
N SER A 7 4.10 -6.38 2.09
CA SER A 7 3.53 -5.23 2.81
C SER A 7 4.59 -4.15 3.07
N ASN A 8 4.18 -2.93 3.41
CA ASN A 8 5.10 -1.87 3.82
C ASN A 8 4.46 -1.04 4.95
N PRO A 9 5.15 -0.84 6.10
CA PRO A 9 4.63 0.00 7.19
C PRO A 9 4.25 1.43 6.78
N GLU A 10 4.86 1.96 5.72
CA GLU A 10 4.53 3.30 5.18
C GLU A 10 3.08 3.41 4.72
N CYS A 11 2.45 2.30 4.29
CA CYS A 11 1.03 2.28 3.94
C CYS A 11 0.12 2.65 5.13
N ASN A 12 0.59 2.52 6.39
CA ASN A 12 -0.17 2.93 7.57
C ASN A 12 -0.25 4.46 7.75
N LYS A 13 0.53 5.22 6.97
CA LYS A 13 0.51 6.69 7.02
C LYS A 13 -0.50 7.30 6.04
N HIS A 14 -1.11 6.49 5.18
CA HIS A 14 -2.19 6.91 4.30
C HIS A 14 -3.50 6.98 5.10
N ILE A 15 -3.77 8.14 5.70
CA ILE A 15 -4.95 8.38 6.53
C ILE A 15 -5.98 9.15 5.70
N ASN A 16 -7.13 8.53 5.45
CA ASN A 16 -8.26 9.20 4.82
C ASN A 16 -9.00 10.12 5.81
N PRO A 17 -9.75 11.11 5.30
CA PRO A 17 -10.59 11.98 6.12
C PRO A 17 -11.57 11.21 7.02
N VAL A 18 -11.99 11.87 8.11
CA VAL A 18 -12.97 11.32 9.06
C VAL A 18 -14.26 10.96 8.33
N GLY A 19 -14.78 9.75 8.59
CA GLY A 19 -15.99 9.22 7.96
C GLY A 19 -15.74 8.44 6.66
N HIS A 20 -14.51 8.43 6.14
CA HIS A 20 -14.20 7.64 4.95
C HIS A 20 -14.19 6.12 5.26
N PRO A 21 -14.80 5.26 4.41
CA PRO A 21 -14.87 3.82 4.66
C PRO A 21 -13.54 3.09 4.44
N GLU A 22 -12.64 3.65 3.61
CA GLU A 22 -11.25 3.18 3.51
C GLU A 22 -10.48 3.72 4.72
N GLN A 23 -10.18 2.83 5.67
CA GLN A 23 -9.51 3.16 6.92
C GLN A 23 -8.23 2.36 7.09
N VAL A 24 -7.18 3.01 7.59
CA VAL A 24 -5.91 2.36 7.96
C VAL A 24 -6.10 1.15 8.90
N LEU A 25 -7.15 1.17 9.72
CA LEU A 25 -7.46 0.06 10.64
C LEU A 25 -7.72 -1.24 9.88
N ARG A 26 -8.28 -1.19 8.66
CA ARG A 26 -8.48 -2.37 7.80
C ARG A 26 -7.16 -3.07 7.53
N LEU A 27 -6.14 -2.30 7.13
CA LEU A 27 -4.81 -2.83 6.82
C LEU A 27 -4.11 -3.34 8.09
N LYS A 28 -4.17 -2.58 9.20
CA LYS A 28 -3.60 -2.99 10.49
C LYS A 28 -4.16 -4.33 10.99
N THR A 29 -5.48 -4.53 10.87
CA THR A 29 -6.14 -5.78 11.26
C THR A 29 -5.63 -6.95 10.44
N ILE A 30 -5.57 -6.82 9.11
CA ILE A 30 -5.06 -7.87 8.21
C ILE A 30 -3.59 -8.20 8.56
N ILE A 31 -2.73 -7.19 8.71
CA ILE A 31 -1.32 -7.37 9.05
C ILE A 31 -1.18 -8.09 10.41
N SER A 32 -1.97 -7.71 11.42
CA SER A 32 -1.96 -8.36 12.73
C SER A 32 -2.32 -9.84 12.61
N THR A 33 -3.41 -10.17 11.92
CA THR A 33 -3.84 -11.56 11.70
C THR A 33 -2.77 -12.36 10.95
N LEU A 34 -2.22 -11.83 9.86
CA LEU A 34 -1.18 -12.51 9.06
C LEU A 34 0.20 -12.53 9.74
N ASN A 35 0.35 -11.84 10.87
CA ASN A 35 1.53 -11.92 11.73
C ASN A 35 1.43 -12.96 12.83
N SER A 36 0.26 -13.56 13.06
CA SER A 36 0.07 -14.63 14.04
C SER A 36 0.77 -15.93 13.62
N ASP A 37 0.96 -16.82 14.60
CA ASP A 37 1.64 -18.11 14.42
C ASP A 37 0.93 -19.01 13.40
N SER A 38 -0.39 -18.87 13.25
CA SER A 38 -1.19 -19.56 12.24
C SER A 38 -0.73 -19.27 10.80
N PHE A 39 0.00 -18.17 10.58
CA PHE A 39 0.54 -17.75 9.30
C PHE A 39 2.08 -17.67 9.27
N SER A 40 2.75 -18.36 10.19
CA SER A 40 4.21 -18.43 10.29
C SER A 40 4.91 -18.90 9.00
N ASN A 41 4.22 -19.67 8.16
CA ASN A 41 4.76 -20.19 6.90
C ASN A 41 4.84 -19.16 5.76
N LEU A 42 4.23 -17.98 5.91
CA LEU A 42 4.27 -16.92 4.88
C LEU A 42 5.69 -16.36 4.72
N HIS A 43 6.12 -16.18 3.47
CA HIS A 43 7.35 -15.44 3.18
C HIS A 43 7.05 -13.94 3.19
N LYS A 44 7.42 -13.25 4.27
CA LYS A 44 7.17 -11.82 4.40
C LYS A 44 8.25 -11.02 3.67
N ILE A 45 7.85 -10.14 2.76
CA ILE A 45 8.73 -9.25 2.01
C ILE A 45 8.23 -7.81 2.15
N LYS A 46 9.16 -6.86 2.33
CA LYS A 46 8.84 -5.44 2.31
C LYS A 46 8.58 -4.97 0.87
N ALA A 47 7.43 -4.33 0.63
CA ALA A 47 7.12 -3.76 -0.68
C ALA A 47 8.11 -2.63 -1.04
N LYS A 48 8.59 -2.63 -2.29
CA LYS A 48 9.42 -1.55 -2.84
C LYS A 48 8.54 -0.42 -3.37
N MET A 49 9.11 0.77 -3.48
CA MET A 49 8.45 1.87 -4.18
C MET A 49 8.33 1.52 -5.67
N GLY A 50 7.15 1.71 -6.25
CA GLY A 50 6.92 1.55 -7.70
C GLY A 50 7.58 2.68 -8.49
N SER A 51 7.93 2.41 -9.75
CA SER A 51 8.49 3.43 -10.64
C SER A 51 7.39 4.21 -11.37
N PHE A 52 7.69 5.44 -11.82
CA PHE A 52 6.77 6.15 -12.70
C PHE A 52 6.60 5.45 -14.06
N GLN A 53 7.60 4.70 -14.52
CA GLN A 53 7.49 3.91 -15.75
C GLN A 53 6.40 2.83 -15.61
N ASP A 54 6.33 2.16 -14.45
CA ASP A 54 5.28 1.17 -14.18
C ASP A 54 3.89 1.81 -14.21
N VAL A 55 3.73 3.01 -13.63
CA VAL A 55 2.46 3.76 -13.67
C VAL A 55 2.08 4.14 -15.10
N LEU A 56 3.05 4.63 -15.88
CA LEU A 56 2.85 5.07 -17.27
C LEU A 56 2.61 3.91 -18.26
N SER A 57 2.81 2.66 -17.83
CA SER A 57 2.45 1.49 -18.65
C SER A 57 0.93 1.34 -18.83
N LEU A 58 0.13 1.94 -17.94
CA LEU A 58 -1.33 1.85 -17.93
C LEU A 58 -2.04 3.21 -17.84
N HIS A 59 -1.41 4.21 -17.21
CA HIS A 59 -2.00 5.52 -16.97
C HIS A 59 -1.37 6.60 -17.84
N SER A 60 -2.14 7.63 -18.20
CA SER A 60 -1.61 8.77 -18.95
C SER A 60 -0.65 9.62 -18.11
N LYS A 61 0.25 10.32 -18.81
CA LYS A 61 1.19 11.25 -18.18
C LYS A 61 0.47 12.37 -17.43
N ASP A 62 -0.56 12.95 -18.03
CA ASP A 62 -1.37 14.01 -17.41
C ASP A 62 -2.04 13.55 -16.10
N HIS A 63 -2.50 12.30 -16.03
CA HIS A 63 -3.08 11.76 -14.79
C HIS A 63 -2.04 11.62 -13.68
N LEU A 64 -0.85 11.11 -14.02
CA LEU A 64 0.26 11.01 -13.07
C LEU A 64 0.67 12.39 -12.55
N ASP A 65 0.81 13.37 -13.43
CA ASP A 65 1.21 14.74 -13.06
C ASP A 65 0.19 15.41 -12.14
N LEU A 66 -1.10 15.23 -12.41
CA LEU A 66 -2.17 15.71 -11.54
C LEU A 66 -2.08 15.12 -10.12
N ILE A 67 -1.86 13.80 -10.00
CA ILE A 67 -1.73 13.14 -8.69
C ILE A 67 -0.50 13.65 -7.94
N ILE A 68 0.63 13.85 -8.62
CA ILE A 68 1.85 14.41 -8.02
C ILE A 68 1.58 15.82 -7.51
N GLU A 69 1.04 16.70 -8.34
CA GLU A 69 0.71 18.08 -7.97
C GLU A 69 -0.17 18.11 -6.71
N LYS A 70 -1.27 17.35 -6.70
CA LYS A 70 -2.20 17.30 -5.55
C LYS A 70 -1.61 16.69 -4.29
N SER A 71 -0.59 15.83 -4.41
CA SER A 71 0.06 15.18 -3.26
C SER A 71 1.13 16.05 -2.60
N THR A 72 1.61 17.10 -3.28
CA THR A 72 2.68 17.98 -2.78
C THR A 72 2.16 19.12 -1.88
N HIS A 73 0.83 19.25 -1.74
CA HIS A 73 0.17 20.31 -0.97
C HIS A 73 -0.40 19.83 0.38
N LEU A 74 0.10 18.70 0.90
CA LEU A 74 -0.22 18.16 2.23
C LEU A 74 0.96 18.35 3.20
#